data_AF-K6UNB7-F1
#
_entry.id   AF-K6UNB7-F1
#
_cell.length_a   1.000
_cell.length_b   1.000
_cell.length_c   1.000
_cell.angle_alpha   90.00
_cell.angle_beta   90.00
_cell.angle_gamma   90.00
#
_symmetry.space_group_name_H-M   'P 1'
#
loop_
_entity.id
_entity.type
_entity.pdbx_description
1 polymer ?
#
loop_
_entity_poly.entity_id
_entity_poly.type
_entity_poly.pdbx_seq_one_letter_code
_entity_poly.pdbx_strand_id
1 'polypeptide(L)'
;MNSRAARRPPARTEQYGHEFFRPTSYLWWLYLTACAVCGTAVAVDLAPSLAATVSTLPVFVLIFVATTVVFIAVMLVADPYRTRRPWVMLLAFGGGFTISSYLSLITNTPAPTFLLHLFGEEITLKYNAPLTGPTTEEWFKMLVIVLVMMLAKPTMTRLSHGAMVGAFVGLGFQICENIAYSLNSSDSTTREDIIEPLFVNFFRFLGGFSGHNMFSAFSGVGIAILLGCAVSKEWTGMQRIRAAVGFYALAWSIHFTWNLPSPNGLAFPLILVKAAVGIGFALLLLRWVWSEERLFLREAAQAVTGDQLTDLHEAAIGDRKTRKAFFARIKQESGRGGVRTARAEMHRYLDRLQAWGRRGTGVDEHPDDTVAPPVPGRADEDTLYLEPVAHHR
;
A
#
# COMPACT_ATOMS: atom_id res chain seq x y z
N MET A 1 -23.23 -26.43 -43.12
CA MET A 1 -23.06 -26.97 -41.75
C MET A 1 -21.57 -27.05 -41.46
N ASN A 2 -21.05 -26.17 -40.60
CA ASN A 2 -19.71 -26.30 -40.02
C ASN A 2 -19.76 -25.67 -38.63
N SER A 3 -20.03 -26.49 -37.61
CA SER A 3 -20.00 -26.05 -36.23
C SER A 3 -18.54 -25.84 -35.83
N ARG A 4 -18.11 -24.58 -35.74
CA ARG A 4 -16.93 -24.23 -34.95
C ARG A 4 -17.29 -24.54 -33.50
N ALA A 5 -16.89 -25.71 -33.03
CA ALA A 5 -16.86 -26.04 -31.62
C ALA A 5 -16.06 -24.93 -30.92
N ALA A 6 -16.76 -24.11 -30.14
CA ALA A 6 -16.14 -23.16 -29.23
C ALA A 6 -15.20 -23.98 -28.32
N ARG A 7 -13.89 -23.83 -28.53
CA ARG A 7 -12.91 -24.35 -27.58
C ARG A 7 -13.24 -23.69 -26.25
N ARG A 8 -13.78 -24.47 -25.30
CA ARG A 8 -13.86 -24.04 -23.91
C ARG A 8 -12.45 -23.61 -23.50
N PRO A 9 -12.27 -22.42 -22.92
CA PRO A 9 -10.98 -22.09 -22.31
C PRO A 9 -10.64 -23.22 -21.32
N PRO A 10 -9.35 -23.58 -21.19
CA PRO A 10 -8.94 -24.59 -20.21
C PRO A 10 -9.53 -24.19 -18.86
N ALA A 11 -10.22 -25.14 -18.22
CA ALA A 11 -10.70 -24.94 -16.85
C ALA A 11 -9.49 -24.51 -16.02
N ARG A 12 -9.53 -23.31 -15.42
CA ARG A 12 -8.52 -22.88 -14.46
C ARG A 12 -8.60 -23.80 -13.24
N THR A 13 -7.88 -24.90 -13.32
CA THR A 13 -7.59 -25.77 -12.19
C THR A 13 -6.56 -25.06 -11.35
N GLU A 14 -7.02 -24.25 -10.40
CA GLU A 14 -6.37 -24.05 -9.10
C GLU A 14 -7.34 -23.24 -8.22
N GLN A 15 -8.20 -23.97 -7.52
CA GLN A 15 -9.02 -23.44 -6.42
C GLN A 15 -8.08 -23.15 -5.25
N TYR A 16 -7.59 -21.92 -5.16
CA TYR A 16 -6.89 -21.46 -3.96
C TYR A 16 -7.90 -20.93 -2.96
N GLY A 17 -7.99 -21.59 -1.80
CA GLY A 17 -8.87 -21.13 -0.72
C GLY A 17 -8.55 -19.72 -0.21
N HIS A 18 -7.35 -19.19 -0.47
CA HIS A 18 -6.92 -17.86 -0.04
C HIS A 18 -5.96 -17.18 -1.03
N GLU A 19 -6.06 -15.85 -1.16
CA GLU A 19 -5.28 -15.02 -2.09
C GLU A 19 -3.75 -15.13 -1.94
N PHE A 20 -3.26 -15.46 -0.74
CA PHE A 20 -1.84 -15.55 -0.42
C PHE A 20 -1.21 -16.91 -0.73
N PHE A 21 -1.91 -18.02 -0.48
CA PHE A 21 -1.29 -19.34 -0.52
C PHE A 21 -1.17 -19.84 -1.97
N ARG A 22 0.02 -19.66 -2.57
CA ARG A 22 0.31 -20.00 -3.97
C ARG A 22 1.58 -20.85 -4.11
N PRO A 23 1.61 -22.08 -3.56
CA PRO A 23 2.81 -22.92 -3.54
C PRO A 23 3.33 -23.31 -4.93
N THR A 24 2.53 -23.22 -5.99
CA THR A 24 2.98 -23.49 -7.37
C THR A 24 3.58 -22.25 -8.05
N SER A 25 3.48 -21.07 -7.44
CA SER A 25 4.01 -19.82 -7.99
C SER A 25 5.47 -19.60 -7.60
N TYR A 26 6.36 -19.51 -8.60
CA TYR A 26 7.76 -19.11 -8.37
C TYR A 26 7.88 -17.73 -7.73
N LEU A 27 6.96 -16.81 -8.06
CA LEU A 27 6.94 -15.46 -7.49
C LEU A 27 6.64 -15.49 -5.98
N TRP A 28 5.81 -16.44 -5.55
CA TRP A 28 5.48 -16.63 -4.13
C TRP A 28 6.71 -17.10 -3.36
N TRP A 29 7.41 -18.11 -3.87
CA TRP A 29 8.66 -18.59 -3.27
C TRP A 29 9.76 -17.53 -3.28
N LEU A 30 9.92 -16.79 -4.39
CA LEU A 30 10.86 -15.67 -4.47
C LEU A 30 10.57 -14.64 -3.37
N TYR A 31 9.30 -14.24 -3.22
CA TYR A 31 8.88 -13.31 -2.17
C TYR A 31 9.22 -13.83 -0.77
N LEU A 32 8.87 -15.08 -0.46
CA LEU A 32 9.13 -15.67 0.86
C LEU A 32 10.61 -15.82 1.16
N THR A 33 11.39 -16.31 0.21
CA THR A 33 12.84 -16.44 0.36
C THR A 33 13.49 -15.06 0.51
N ALA A 34 13.07 -14.06 -0.26
CA ALA A 34 13.56 -12.70 -0.12
C ALA A 34 13.21 -12.11 1.26
N CYS A 35 11.98 -12.29 1.76
CA CYS A 35 11.60 -11.88 3.11
C CYS A 35 12.45 -12.56 4.18
N ALA A 36 12.70 -13.86 4.06
CA ALA A 36 13.52 -14.60 5.02
C ALA A 36 14.97 -14.11 5.00
N VAL A 37 15.60 -14.05 3.82
CA VAL A 37 17.00 -13.63 3.66
C VAL A 37 17.20 -12.18 4.09
N CYS A 38 16.40 -11.25 3.55
CA CYS A 38 16.49 -9.83 3.90
C CYS A 38 16.11 -9.56 5.36
N GLY A 39 15.11 -10.27 5.89
CA GLY A 39 14.69 -10.16 7.29
C GLY A 39 15.77 -10.64 8.26
N THR A 40 16.40 -11.79 7.98
CA THR A 40 17.55 -12.25 8.75
C THR A 40 18.71 -11.27 8.65
N ALA A 41 18.98 -10.73 7.46
CA ALA A 41 20.07 -9.78 7.28
C ALA A 41 19.85 -8.46 8.04
N VAL A 42 18.62 -7.93 8.06
CA VAL A 42 18.24 -6.78 8.92
C VAL A 42 18.41 -7.11 10.40
N ALA A 43 17.96 -8.29 10.83
CA ALA A 43 18.11 -8.69 12.22
C ALA A 43 19.58 -8.81 12.65
N VAL A 44 20.44 -9.34 11.76
CA VAL A 44 21.89 -9.43 11.99
C VAL A 44 22.53 -8.04 12.05
N ASP A 45 22.16 -7.15 11.14
CA ASP A 45 22.67 -5.77 11.10
C ASP A 45 22.31 -4.99 12.37
N LEU A 46 21.07 -5.12 12.85
CA LEU A 46 20.58 -4.43 14.05
C LEU A 46 20.97 -5.12 15.38
N ALA A 47 21.49 -6.36 15.34
CA ALA A 47 21.78 -7.14 16.54
C ALA A 47 22.75 -6.47 17.53
N PRO A 48 23.86 -5.82 17.08
CA PRO A 48 24.78 -5.16 18.01
C PRO A 48 24.12 -4.02 18.79
N SER A 49 23.42 -3.11 18.11
CA SER A 49 22.72 -2.00 18.78
C SER A 49 21.55 -2.49 19.63
N LEU A 50 20.87 -3.57 19.22
CA LEU A 50 19.83 -4.22 20.03
C LEU A 50 20.38 -4.79 21.34
N ALA A 51 21.55 -5.43 21.29
CA ALA A 51 22.22 -5.95 22.49
C ALA A 51 22.65 -4.81 23.43
N ALA A 52 23.08 -3.67 22.88
CA ALA A 52 23.42 -2.48 23.66
C ALA A 52 22.21 -1.85 24.38
N THR A 53 21.00 -1.97 23.79
CA THR A 53 19.76 -1.33 24.26
C THR A 53 18.72 -2.29 24.86
N VAL A 54 19.14 -3.50 25.25
CA VAL A 54 18.22 -4.54 25.75
C VAL A 54 17.32 -4.08 26.91
N SER A 55 17.80 -3.16 27.76
CA SER A 55 17.04 -2.62 28.89
C SER A 55 15.90 -1.68 28.50
N THR A 56 15.98 -1.00 27.35
CA THR A 56 14.95 -0.09 26.83
C THR A 56 14.04 -0.74 25.79
N LEU A 57 14.38 -1.95 25.35
CA LEU A 57 13.66 -2.70 24.33
C LEU A 57 12.15 -2.83 24.58
N PRO A 58 11.65 -3.14 25.79
CA PRO A 58 10.20 -3.24 26.02
C PRO A 58 9.45 -1.95 25.72
N VAL A 59 10.04 -0.80 26.05
CA VAL A 59 9.46 0.53 25.79
C VAL A 59 9.41 0.80 24.28
N PHE A 60 10.50 0.53 23.57
CA PHE A 60 10.54 0.71 22.11
C PHE A 60 9.57 -0.21 21.38
N VAL A 61 9.48 -1.49 21.78
CA VAL A 61 8.48 -2.42 21.23
C VAL A 61 7.07 -1.87 21.42
N LEU A 62 6.73 -1.40 22.62
CA LEU A 62 5.42 -0.80 22.89
C LEU A 62 5.15 0.42 22.00
N ILE A 63 6.13 1.32 21.85
CA ILE A 63 6.02 2.53 21.00
C ILE A 63 5.81 2.15 19.54
N PHE A 64 6.58 1.21 18.99
CA PHE A 64 6.45 0.83 17.58
C PHE A 64 5.17 0.05 17.30
N VAL A 65 4.75 -0.83 18.21
CA VAL A 65 3.44 -1.51 18.11
C VAL A 65 2.31 -0.48 18.16
N ALA A 66 2.32 0.44 19.13
CA ALA A 66 1.30 1.48 19.24
C ALA A 66 1.28 2.38 17.99
N THR A 67 2.45 2.78 17.50
CA THR A 67 2.62 3.57 16.27
C THR A 67 2.02 2.82 15.06
N THR A 68 2.37 1.55 14.90
CA THR A 68 1.85 0.70 13.81
C THR A 68 0.32 0.60 13.88
N VAL A 69 -0.24 0.37 15.07
CA VAL A 69 -1.70 0.28 15.28
C VAL A 69 -2.38 1.60 14.91
N VAL A 70 -1.82 2.75 15.31
CA VAL A 70 -2.37 4.06 14.97
C VAL A 70 -2.36 4.28 13.46
N PHE A 71 -1.26 4.01 12.76
CA PHE A 71 -1.19 4.17 11.30
C PHE A 71 -2.13 3.23 10.56
N ILE A 72 -2.24 1.96 10.98
CA ILE A 72 -3.23 1.03 10.44
C ILE A 72 -4.64 1.58 10.67
N ALA A 73 -4.96 2.07 11.87
CA ALA A 73 -6.28 2.64 12.15
C ALA A 73 -6.61 3.84 11.24
N VAL A 74 -5.63 4.73 10.99
CA VAL A 74 -5.77 5.85 10.05
C VAL A 74 -6.05 5.36 8.63
N MET A 75 -5.31 4.36 8.15
CA MET A 75 -5.53 3.76 6.81
C MET A 75 -6.90 3.09 6.71
N LEU A 76 -7.35 2.40 7.76
CA LEU A 76 -8.68 1.78 7.79
C LEU A 76 -9.81 2.83 7.78
N VAL A 77 -9.60 3.99 8.40
CA VAL A 77 -10.51 5.14 8.30
C VAL A 77 -10.49 5.76 6.89
N ALA A 78 -9.33 5.74 6.22
CA ALA A 78 -9.17 6.18 4.84
C ALA A 78 -9.68 5.17 3.79
N ASP A 79 -10.17 4.01 4.20
CA ASP A 79 -10.83 2.99 3.38
C ASP A 79 -12.35 2.92 3.63
N PRO A 80 -13.12 3.97 3.28
CA PRO A 80 -14.55 4.01 3.57
C PRO A 80 -15.36 3.01 2.74
N TYR A 81 -14.76 2.39 1.72
CA TYR A 81 -15.40 1.46 0.79
C TYR A 81 -15.02 0.00 1.04
N ARG A 82 -14.20 -0.27 2.08
CA ARG A 82 -13.80 -1.62 2.51
C ARG A 82 -13.06 -2.40 1.42
N THR A 83 -12.18 -1.72 0.72
CA THR A 83 -11.33 -2.28 -0.35
C THR A 83 -10.23 -3.20 0.19
N ARG A 84 -9.96 -3.13 1.49
CA ARG A 84 -8.87 -3.83 2.17
C ARG A 84 -8.82 -5.35 1.98
N ARG A 85 -7.58 -5.86 1.96
CA ARG A 85 -7.21 -7.27 1.77
C ARG A 85 -6.17 -7.64 2.83
N PRO A 86 -6.60 -8.11 4.02
CA PRO A 86 -5.73 -8.22 5.18
C PRO A 86 -4.45 -9.02 4.94
N TRP A 87 -4.55 -10.14 4.20
CA TRP A 87 -3.38 -10.95 3.88
C TRP A 87 -2.43 -10.23 2.94
N VAL A 88 -2.95 -9.61 1.88
CA VAL A 88 -2.11 -8.83 0.95
C VAL A 88 -1.47 -7.62 1.65
N MET A 89 -2.19 -6.97 2.56
CA MET A 89 -1.66 -5.90 3.41
C MET A 89 -0.54 -6.37 4.33
N LEU A 90 -0.68 -7.57 4.90
CA LEU A 90 0.35 -8.17 5.74
C LEU A 90 1.63 -8.48 4.93
N LEU A 91 1.48 -8.96 3.69
CA LEU A 91 2.61 -9.17 2.78
C LEU A 91 3.24 -7.85 2.37
N ALA A 92 2.42 -6.86 2.00
CA ALA A 92 2.91 -5.52 1.73
C ALA A 92 3.75 -4.98 2.89
N PHE A 93 3.22 -5.04 4.12
CA PHE A 93 3.95 -4.65 5.32
C PHE A 93 5.24 -5.46 5.51
N GLY A 94 5.18 -6.79 5.42
CA GLY A 94 6.34 -7.66 5.62
C GLY A 94 7.44 -7.42 4.58
N GLY A 95 7.09 -7.29 3.30
CA GLY A 95 8.03 -6.98 2.23
C GLY A 95 8.62 -5.58 2.35
N GLY A 96 7.84 -4.61 2.81
CA GLY A 96 8.33 -3.27 3.16
C GLY A 96 9.34 -3.32 4.30
N PHE A 97 8.98 -3.99 5.39
CA PHE A 97 9.80 -4.11 6.60
C PHE A 97 11.12 -4.86 6.36
N THR A 98 11.09 -5.91 5.54
CA THR A 98 12.25 -6.79 5.29
C THR A 98 13.00 -6.41 4.02
N ILE A 99 12.42 -6.70 2.86
CA ILE A 99 13.08 -6.57 1.54
C ILE A 99 13.42 -5.12 1.26
N SER A 100 12.44 -4.21 1.37
CA SER A 100 12.68 -2.79 1.02
C SER A 100 13.69 -2.17 1.97
N SER A 101 13.54 -2.36 3.28
CA SER A 101 14.46 -1.81 4.29
C SER A 101 15.89 -2.31 4.09
N TYR A 102 16.08 -3.63 3.94
CA TYR A 102 17.41 -4.19 3.80
C TYR A 102 18.11 -3.72 2.53
N LEU A 103 17.43 -3.82 1.38
CA LEU A 103 18.02 -3.44 0.10
C LEU A 103 18.34 -1.95 0.05
N SER A 104 17.50 -1.12 0.68
CA SER A 104 17.77 0.32 0.80
C SER A 104 18.98 0.58 1.71
N LEU A 105 19.05 -0.09 2.86
CA LEU A 105 20.18 0.02 3.79
C LEU A 105 21.52 -0.27 3.09
N ILE A 106 21.66 -1.43 2.45
CA ILE A 106 22.92 -1.83 1.79
C ILE A 106 23.28 -0.92 0.61
N THR A 107 22.28 -0.33 -0.06
CA THR A 107 22.49 0.57 -1.21
C THR A 107 22.80 1.99 -0.75
N ASN A 108 22.27 2.41 0.41
CA ASN A 108 22.55 3.70 1.02
C ASN A 108 23.98 3.80 1.54
N THR A 109 24.58 2.69 2.01
CA THR A 109 25.94 2.68 2.56
C THR A 109 27.00 3.21 1.58
N PRO A 110 27.10 2.72 0.32
CA PRO A 110 28.09 3.24 -0.63
C PRO A 110 27.66 4.53 -1.36
N ALA A 111 26.38 4.92 -1.30
CA ALA A 111 25.84 6.04 -2.08
C ALA A 111 26.56 7.39 -1.88
N PRO A 112 26.98 7.81 -0.66
CA PRO A 112 27.74 9.05 -0.49
C PRO A 112 29.04 9.06 -1.29
N THR A 113 29.70 7.90 -1.43
CA THR A 113 30.93 7.78 -2.24
C THR A 113 30.64 8.01 -3.72
N PHE A 114 29.53 7.49 -4.23
CA PHE A 114 29.12 7.75 -5.61
C PHE A 114 28.77 9.22 -5.84
N LEU A 115 28.02 9.84 -4.92
CA LEU A 115 27.67 11.26 -5.01
C LEU A 115 28.92 12.15 -4.98
N LEU A 116 29.92 11.80 -4.17
CA LEU A 116 31.19 12.52 -4.09
C LEU A 116 31.91 12.54 -5.44
N HIS A 117 31.95 11.41 -6.14
CA HIS A 117 32.59 11.32 -7.47
C HIS A 117 31.83 12.08 -8.56
N LEU A 118 30.49 12.13 -8.48
CA LEU A 118 29.66 12.75 -9.52
C LEU A 118 29.52 14.26 -9.35
N PHE A 119 29.41 14.72 -8.10
CA PHE A 119 28.97 16.09 -7.77
C PHE A 119 29.94 16.85 -6.87
N GLY A 120 31.01 16.20 -6.38
CA GLY A 120 31.96 16.79 -5.46
C GLY A 120 31.46 16.85 -4.01
N GLU A 121 32.34 17.34 -3.14
CA GLU A 121 32.17 17.30 -1.69
C GLU A 121 31.01 18.18 -1.20
N GLU A 122 30.90 19.41 -1.72
CA GLU A 122 29.90 20.38 -1.28
C GLU A 122 28.47 19.85 -1.45
N ILE A 123 28.15 19.32 -2.64
CA ILE A 123 26.82 18.77 -2.93
C ILE A 123 26.58 17.52 -2.09
N THR A 124 27.58 16.66 -1.93
CA THR A 124 27.44 15.40 -1.18
C THR A 124 27.14 15.67 0.29
N LEU A 125 27.92 16.55 0.95
CA LEU A 125 27.69 16.89 2.36
C LEU A 125 26.31 17.49 2.60
N LYS A 126 25.81 18.31 1.67
CA LYS A 126 24.55 19.03 1.82
C LYS A 126 23.31 18.25 1.38
N TYR A 127 23.43 17.42 0.34
CA TYR A 127 22.30 16.81 -0.35
C TYR A 127 22.35 15.28 -0.39
N ASN A 128 23.26 14.62 0.33
CA ASN A 128 23.29 13.16 0.40
C ASN A 128 21.95 12.56 0.85
N ALA A 129 21.41 12.98 2.01
CA ALA A 129 20.14 12.44 2.51
C ALA A 129 18.96 12.60 1.53
N PRO A 130 18.72 13.78 0.92
CA PRO A 130 17.63 13.92 -0.05
C PRO A 130 17.88 13.25 -1.39
N LEU A 131 19.13 13.02 -1.82
CA LEU A 131 19.40 12.31 -3.07
C LEU A 131 19.38 10.79 -2.89
N THR A 132 20.09 10.29 -1.88
CA THR A 132 20.30 8.86 -1.64
C THR A 132 19.01 8.19 -1.17
N GLY A 133 18.41 8.67 -0.07
CA GLY A 133 17.26 8.02 0.57
C GLY A 133 16.09 7.82 -0.39
N PRO A 134 15.53 8.88 -1.00
CA PRO A 134 14.43 8.74 -1.95
C PRO A 134 14.75 7.85 -3.15
N THR A 135 15.98 7.89 -3.66
CA THR A 135 16.37 7.13 -4.85
C THR A 135 16.41 5.63 -4.58
N THR A 136 16.97 5.21 -3.45
CA THR A 136 17.05 3.78 -3.11
C THR A 136 15.71 3.30 -2.53
N GLU A 137 15.16 4.04 -1.58
CA GLU A 137 14.05 3.59 -0.77
C GLU A 137 12.77 3.52 -1.58
N GLU A 138 12.42 4.58 -2.32
CA GLU A 138 11.20 4.55 -3.14
C GLU A 138 11.32 3.52 -4.27
N TRP A 139 12.53 3.28 -4.78
CA TRP A 139 12.76 2.26 -5.80
C TRP A 139 12.50 0.86 -5.27
N PHE A 140 13.12 0.47 -4.15
CA PHE A 140 12.91 -0.87 -3.59
C PHE A 140 11.49 -1.06 -3.06
N LYS A 141 10.88 -0.02 -2.49
CA LYS A 141 9.45 -0.07 -2.13
C LYS A 141 8.56 -0.27 -3.35
N MET A 142 8.82 0.43 -4.46
CA MET A 142 8.11 0.20 -5.72
C MET A 142 8.27 -1.24 -6.22
N LEU A 143 9.46 -1.82 -6.15
CA LEU A 143 9.69 -3.22 -6.54
C LEU A 143 8.88 -4.19 -5.68
N VAL A 144 8.82 -3.98 -4.36
CA VAL A 144 7.98 -4.79 -3.47
C VAL A 144 6.50 -4.61 -3.76
N ILE A 145 6.05 -3.38 -4.07
CA ILE A 145 4.68 -3.11 -4.51
C ILE A 145 4.35 -3.92 -5.76
N VAL A 146 5.20 -3.89 -6.78
CA VAL A 146 5.05 -4.68 -8.01
C VAL A 146 4.95 -6.17 -7.68
N LEU A 147 5.88 -6.68 -6.87
CA LEU A 147 5.94 -8.07 -6.45
C LEU A 147 4.64 -8.53 -5.77
N VAL A 148 4.15 -7.76 -4.79
CA VAL A 148 2.93 -8.07 -4.04
C VAL A 148 1.69 -7.97 -4.94
N MET A 149 1.60 -6.93 -5.78
CA MET A 149 0.47 -6.76 -6.70
C MET A 149 0.43 -7.85 -7.77
N MET A 150 1.57 -8.30 -8.28
CA MET A 150 1.65 -9.42 -9.22
C MET A 150 1.29 -10.74 -8.55
N LEU A 151 1.77 -10.97 -7.32
CA LEU A 151 1.44 -12.15 -6.55
C LEU A 151 -0.07 -12.26 -6.29
N ALA A 152 -0.73 -11.14 -5.97
CA ALA A 152 -2.17 -11.08 -5.73
C ALA A 152 -2.98 -10.58 -6.95
N LYS A 153 -2.42 -10.63 -8.17
CA LYS A 153 -3.01 -10.04 -9.39
C LYS A 153 -4.51 -10.33 -9.60
N PRO A 154 -5.01 -11.57 -9.40
CA PRO A 154 -6.44 -11.88 -9.56
C PRO A 154 -7.37 -11.07 -8.66
N THR A 155 -6.93 -10.64 -7.48
CA THR A 155 -7.75 -9.87 -6.53
C THR A 155 -7.39 -8.38 -6.51
N MET A 156 -6.24 -7.98 -7.08
CA MET A 156 -5.73 -6.60 -7.12
C MET A 156 -6.14 -5.83 -8.38
N THR A 157 -7.44 -5.62 -8.58
CA THR A 157 -7.97 -5.08 -9.85
C THR A 157 -8.33 -3.58 -9.86
N ARG A 158 -8.02 -2.83 -8.79
CA ARG A 158 -8.46 -1.44 -8.62
C ARG A 158 -7.35 -0.53 -8.12
N LEU A 159 -7.45 0.77 -8.40
CA LEU A 159 -6.48 1.76 -7.90
C LEU A 159 -6.43 1.83 -6.36
N SER A 160 -7.55 1.59 -5.69
CA SER A 160 -7.63 1.51 -4.23
C SER A 160 -6.76 0.40 -3.66
N HIS A 161 -6.69 -0.74 -4.34
CA HIS A 161 -5.79 -1.83 -3.98
C HIS A 161 -4.32 -1.42 -4.11
N GLY A 162 -3.95 -0.76 -5.20
CA GLY A 162 -2.59 -0.25 -5.39
C GLY A 162 -2.18 0.75 -4.30
N ALA A 163 -3.05 1.73 -4.02
CA ALA A 163 -2.84 2.69 -2.95
C ALA A 163 -2.60 2.01 -1.60
N MET A 164 -3.39 0.97 -1.31
CA MET A 164 -3.31 0.23 -0.06
C MET A 164 -2.07 -0.65 0.05
N VAL A 165 -1.71 -1.37 -1.02
CA VAL A 165 -0.45 -2.14 -1.07
C VAL A 165 0.73 -1.20 -0.88
N GLY A 166 0.75 -0.07 -1.61
CA GLY A 166 1.76 0.96 -1.45
C GLY A 166 1.86 1.48 -0.02
N ALA A 167 0.73 1.85 0.58
CA ALA A 167 0.69 2.36 1.94
C ALA A 167 1.25 1.37 2.97
N PHE A 168 0.92 0.08 2.85
CA PHE A 168 1.41 -0.94 3.77
C PHE A 168 2.89 -1.29 3.53
N VAL A 169 3.38 -1.31 2.28
CA VAL A 169 4.83 -1.43 1.99
C VAL A 169 5.59 -0.27 2.65
N GLY A 170 5.13 0.95 2.44
CA GLY A 170 5.75 2.13 3.05
C GLY A 170 5.66 2.13 4.58
N LEU A 171 4.58 1.60 5.16
CA LEU A 171 4.44 1.46 6.61
C LEU A 171 5.45 0.45 7.18
N GLY A 172 5.60 -0.72 6.55
CA GLY A 172 6.58 -1.71 6.97
C GLY A 172 8.01 -1.14 6.95
N PHE A 173 8.36 -0.47 5.86
CA PHE A 173 9.64 0.24 5.73
C PHE A 173 9.82 1.28 6.85
N GLN A 174 8.82 2.12 7.07
CA GLN A 174 8.85 3.18 8.09
C GLN A 174 9.06 2.63 9.50
N ILE A 175 8.45 1.50 9.85
CA ILE A 175 8.64 0.90 11.17
C ILE A 175 10.06 0.34 11.33
N CYS A 176 10.58 -0.35 10.30
CA CYS A 176 11.97 -0.83 10.33
C CYS A 176 12.96 0.32 10.45
N GLU A 177 12.74 1.40 9.69
CA GLU A 177 13.57 2.60 9.74
C GLU A 177 13.51 3.26 11.13
N ASN A 178 12.31 3.43 11.70
CA ASN A 178 12.12 3.98 13.05
C ASN A 178 12.86 3.16 14.13
N ILE A 179 12.86 1.83 14.01
CA ILE A 179 13.63 0.94 14.88
C ILE A 179 15.13 1.24 14.74
N ALA A 180 15.64 1.22 13.50
CA ALA A 180 17.06 1.48 13.24
C ALA A 180 17.50 2.85 13.80
N TYR A 181 16.72 3.91 13.61
CA TYR A 181 17.03 5.24 14.17
C TYR A 181 17.04 5.25 15.69
N SER A 182 16.07 4.59 16.33
CA SER A 182 16.00 4.57 17.80
C SER A 182 17.17 3.81 18.42
N LEU A 183 17.55 2.68 17.81
CA LEU A 183 18.70 1.90 18.23
C LEU A 183 20.00 2.71 18.07
N ASN A 184 20.23 3.34 16.92
CA ASN A 184 21.41 4.17 16.68
C ASN A 184 21.47 5.41 17.59
N SER A 185 20.33 6.05 17.90
CA SER A 185 20.31 7.20 18.83
C SER A 185 20.61 6.83 20.28
N SER A 186 20.40 5.56 20.64
CA SER A 186 20.66 5.06 21.98
C SER A 186 22.13 4.67 22.18
N ASP A 187 22.88 4.41 21.10
CA ASP A 187 24.32 4.13 21.16
C ASP A 187 25.12 5.41 21.52
N SER A 188 24.55 6.60 21.29
CA SER A 188 25.14 7.91 21.62
C SER A 188 24.76 8.45 23.00
N THR A 189 23.80 7.85 23.72
CA THR A 189 23.35 8.31 25.03
C THR A 189 23.86 7.44 26.18
N THR A 190 24.11 8.06 27.34
CA THR A 190 24.40 7.31 28.58
C THR A 190 23.22 6.39 28.90
N ARG A 191 23.49 5.16 29.35
CA ARG A 191 22.53 4.05 29.56
C ARG A 191 21.27 4.38 30.38
N GLU A 192 21.22 5.53 31.07
CA GLU A 192 20.13 5.99 31.92
C GLU A 192 19.25 7.09 31.28
N ASP A 193 19.66 7.70 30.16
CA ASP A 193 18.90 8.79 29.54
C ASP A 193 18.02 8.29 28.38
N ILE A 194 16.76 8.00 28.71
CA ILE A 194 15.73 7.59 27.74
C ILE A 194 15.07 8.79 27.04
N ILE A 195 15.37 10.04 27.44
CA ILE A 195 14.62 11.22 26.98
C ILE A 195 14.90 11.49 25.50
N GLU A 196 16.15 11.43 25.06
CA GLU A 196 16.53 11.69 23.66
C GLU A 196 15.90 10.65 22.70
N PRO A 197 16.01 9.33 22.92
CA PRO A 197 15.31 8.34 22.09
C PRO A 197 13.78 8.51 22.06
N LEU A 198 13.17 8.93 23.18
CA LEU A 198 11.73 9.23 23.23
C LEU A 198 11.37 10.47 22.40
N PHE A 199 12.20 11.52 22.47
CA PHE A 199 12.02 12.73 21.68
C PHE A 199 12.15 12.44 20.18
N VAL A 200 13.18 11.70 19.77
CA VAL A 200 13.35 11.22 18.38
C VAL A 200 12.11 10.46 17.93
N ASN A 201 11.64 9.50 18.72
CA ASN A 201 10.45 8.72 18.40
C ASN A 201 9.18 9.57 18.27
N PHE A 202 9.00 10.57 19.12
CA PHE A 202 7.86 11.49 19.04
C PHE A 202 7.83 12.26 17.72
N PHE A 203 8.96 12.84 17.29
CA PHE A 203 9.02 13.56 16.00
C PHE A 203 8.91 12.62 14.81
N ARG A 204 9.46 11.41 14.89
CA ARG A 204 9.30 10.39 13.84
C ARG A 204 7.85 9.89 13.73
N PHE A 205 7.15 9.75 14.86
CA PHE A 205 5.72 9.45 14.88
C PHE A 205 4.92 10.56 14.19
N LEU A 206 5.14 11.83 14.55
CA LEU A 206 4.46 12.97 13.92
C LEU A 206 4.80 13.06 12.42
N GLY A 207 6.07 12.91 12.06
CA GLY A 207 6.53 12.91 10.68
C GLY A 207 5.95 11.75 9.86
N GLY A 208 5.68 10.61 10.49
CA GLY A 208 5.11 9.42 9.86
C GLY A 208 3.74 9.65 9.21
N PHE A 209 2.96 10.66 9.61
CA PHE A 209 1.71 11.03 8.94
C PHE A 209 1.94 11.60 7.53
N SER A 210 3.14 12.11 7.27
CA SER A 210 3.64 12.53 5.97
C SER A 210 4.95 11.77 5.65
N GLY A 211 4.96 10.46 5.91
CA GLY A 211 6.13 9.61 5.78
C GLY A 211 6.03 8.59 4.64
N HIS A 212 6.84 7.55 4.72
CA HIS A 212 6.98 6.55 3.65
C HIS A 212 5.69 5.85 3.27
N ASN A 213 4.77 5.61 4.22
CA ASN A 213 3.47 5.04 3.91
C ASN A 213 2.70 5.88 2.88
N MET A 214 2.78 7.21 3.00
CA MET A 214 2.11 8.12 2.09
C MET A 214 2.83 8.17 0.74
N PHE A 215 4.16 8.28 0.73
CA PHE A 215 4.94 8.32 -0.52
C PHE A 215 4.71 7.06 -1.35
N SER A 216 4.75 5.90 -0.69
CA SER A 216 4.59 4.59 -1.33
C SER A 216 3.17 4.38 -1.87
N ALA A 217 2.15 5.04 -1.30
CA ALA A 217 0.79 4.98 -1.83
C ALA A 217 0.69 5.59 -3.24
N PHE A 218 1.47 6.63 -3.55
CA PHE A 218 1.55 7.19 -4.91
C PHE A 218 2.12 6.16 -5.88
N SER A 219 3.27 5.57 -5.56
CA SER A 219 3.87 4.48 -6.35
C SER A 219 2.90 3.31 -6.52
N GLY A 220 2.18 2.94 -5.46
CA GLY A 220 1.12 1.93 -5.48
C GLY A 220 0.01 2.20 -6.49
N VAL A 221 -0.50 3.44 -6.54
CA VAL A 221 -1.48 3.85 -7.56
C VAL A 221 -0.86 3.84 -8.96
N GLY A 222 0.37 4.30 -9.11
CA GLY A 222 1.11 4.25 -10.38
C GLY A 222 1.22 2.83 -10.93
N ILE A 223 1.59 1.86 -10.08
CA ILE A 223 1.66 0.44 -10.45
C ILE A 223 0.28 -0.14 -10.76
N ALA A 224 -0.77 0.25 -10.02
CA ALA A 224 -2.14 -0.17 -10.37
C ALA A 224 -2.56 0.32 -11.76
N ILE A 225 -2.20 1.55 -12.15
CA ILE A 225 -2.44 2.05 -13.52
C ILE A 225 -1.61 1.25 -14.53
N LEU A 226 -0.35 0.95 -14.20
CA LEU A 226 0.53 0.12 -15.03
C LEU A 226 -0.11 -1.23 -15.38
N LEU A 227 -0.73 -1.85 -14.36
CA LEU A 227 -1.41 -3.14 -14.45
C LEU A 227 -2.83 -3.07 -15.04
N GLY A 228 -3.29 -1.90 -15.48
CA GLY A 228 -4.60 -1.74 -16.10
C GLY A 228 -5.79 -1.70 -15.12
N CYS A 229 -5.55 -1.39 -13.85
CA CYS A 229 -6.57 -1.40 -12.79
C CYS A 229 -7.42 -0.12 -12.70
N ALA A 230 -7.30 0.79 -13.68
CA ALA A 230 -8.09 2.02 -13.72
C ALA A 230 -9.48 1.76 -14.35
N VAL A 231 -10.54 2.36 -13.78
CA VAL A 231 -11.92 2.06 -14.18
C VAL A 231 -12.46 3.08 -15.17
N SER A 232 -12.21 4.36 -14.93
CA SER A 232 -12.82 5.46 -15.71
C SER A 232 -12.32 5.63 -17.13
N LYS A 233 -11.13 5.11 -17.43
CA LYS A 233 -10.44 5.39 -18.68
C LYS A 233 -9.70 4.16 -19.16
N GLU A 234 -9.74 3.93 -20.47
CA GLU A 234 -8.83 3.00 -21.13
C GLU A 234 -7.50 3.71 -21.39
N TRP A 235 -6.44 3.20 -20.76
CA TRP A 235 -5.10 3.74 -20.90
C TRP A 235 -4.33 2.88 -21.91
N THR A 236 -3.76 3.52 -22.93
CA THR A 236 -2.78 2.87 -23.81
C THR A 236 -1.54 2.45 -23.01
N GLY A 237 -0.79 1.43 -23.48
CA GLY A 237 0.41 0.95 -22.78
C GLY A 237 1.42 2.06 -22.44
N MET A 238 1.68 2.98 -23.39
CA MET A 238 2.59 4.11 -23.15
C MET A 238 2.05 5.09 -22.09
N GLN A 239 0.74 5.35 -22.06
CA GLN A 239 0.13 6.19 -21.02
C GLN A 239 0.23 5.55 -19.64
N ARG A 240 0.06 4.23 -19.56
CA ARG A 240 0.21 3.46 -18.32
C ARG A 240 1.64 3.57 -17.77
N ILE A 241 2.64 3.39 -18.63
CA ILE A 241 4.06 3.55 -18.27
C ILE A 241 4.36 4.97 -17.79
N ARG A 242 3.92 5.99 -18.55
CA ARG A 242 4.13 7.40 -18.17
C ARG A 242 3.47 7.74 -16.84
N ALA A 243 2.28 7.20 -16.57
CA ALA A 243 1.61 7.38 -15.28
C ALA A 243 2.41 6.75 -14.15
N ALA A 244 2.84 5.49 -14.30
CA ALA A 244 3.63 4.79 -13.29
C ALA A 244 4.93 5.55 -12.97
N VAL A 245 5.66 5.98 -13.99
CA VAL A 245 6.87 6.79 -13.84
C VAL A 245 6.56 8.14 -13.18
N GLY A 246 5.47 8.80 -13.58
CA GLY A 246 5.05 10.07 -12.99
C GLY A 246 4.69 9.96 -11.50
N PHE A 247 3.98 8.91 -11.11
CA PHE A 247 3.65 8.64 -9.72
C PHE A 247 4.87 8.26 -8.88
N TYR A 248 5.79 7.47 -9.44
CA TYR A 248 7.09 7.20 -8.81
C TYR A 248 7.90 8.48 -8.62
N ALA A 249 8.03 9.31 -9.66
CA ALA A 249 8.74 10.57 -9.59
C ALA A 249 8.11 11.54 -8.59
N LEU A 250 6.78 11.54 -8.45
CA LEU A 250 6.08 12.32 -7.44
C LEU A 250 6.38 11.80 -6.02
N ALA A 251 6.33 10.49 -5.79
CA ALA A 251 6.71 9.88 -4.52
C ALA A 251 8.15 10.25 -4.13
N TRP A 252 9.08 10.08 -5.07
CA TRP A 252 10.48 10.47 -4.93
C TRP A 252 10.63 11.97 -4.62
N SER A 253 9.91 12.84 -5.31
CA SER A 253 10.03 14.30 -5.14
C SER A 253 9.52 14.78 -3.78
N ILE A 254 8.42 14.20 -3.29
CA ILE A 254 7.88 14.51 -1.97
C ILE A 254 8.88 14.04 -0.90
N HIS A 255 9.45 12.85 -1.05
CA HIS A 255 10.45 12.32 -0.13
C HIS A 255 11.77 13.11 -0.18
N PHE A 256 12.26 13.47 -1.38
CA PHE A 256 13.39 14.39 -1.56
C PHE A 256 13.16 15.70 -0.80
N THR A 257 11.98 16.28 -0.95
CA THR A 257 11.60 17.52 -0.26
C THR A 257 11.56 17.34 1.26
N TRP A 258 11.08 16.18 1.73
CA TRP A 258 11.13 15.82 3.16
C TRP A 258 12.56 15.87 3.70
N ASN A 259 13.50 15.24 3.00
CA ASN A 259 14.91 15.13 3.38
C ASN A 259 15.76 16.38 3.08
N LEU A 260 15.23 17.40 2.38
CA LEU A 260 15.97 18.63 2.15
C LEU A 260 16.40 19.27 3.48
N PRO A 261 17.65 19.76 3.59
CA PRO A 261 18.10 20.43 4.80
C PRO A 261 17.27 21.69 5.06
N SER A 262 16.99 21.96 6.33
CA SER A 262 16.28 23.16 6.77
C SER A 262 17.29 24.20 7.28
N PRO A 263 17.16 25.48 6.90
CA PRO A 263 17.97 26.55 7.49
C PRO A 263 17.80 26.64 9.02
N ASN A 264 18.87 27.06 9.69
CA ASN A 264 18.87 27.26 11.14
C ASN A 264 17.73 28.20 11.57
N GLY A 265 17.00 27.82 12.62
CA GLY A 265 15.83 28.58 13.13
C GLY A 265 14.51 28.35 12.38
N LEU A 266 14.53 27.74 11.19
CA LEU A 266 13.32 27.44 10.40
C LEU A 266 12.97 25.95 10.32
N ALA A 267 13.73 25.07 10.99
CA ALA A 267 13.52 23.63 10.92
C ALA A 267 12.10 23.19 11.31
N PHE A 268 11.57 23.70 12.43
CA PHE A 268 10.23 23.36 12.91
C PHE A 268 9.09 23.89 12.01
N PRO A 269 9.04 25.17 11.62
CA PRO A 269 7.99 25.61 10.69
C PRO A 269 8.08 24.92 9.33
N LEU A 270 9.28 24.65 8.82
CA LEU A 270 9.44 23.96 7.53
C LEU A 270 9.00 22.50 7.58
N ILE A 271 9.22 21.76 8.67
CA ILE A 271 8.72 20.38 8.75
C ILE A 271 7.19 20.33 8.73
N LEU A 272 6.51 21.31 9.36
CA LEU A 272 5.06 21.43 9.31
C LEU A 272 4.56 21.76 7.90
N VAL A 273 5.23 22.66 7.18
CA VAL A 273 4.90 23.00 5.79
C VAL A 273 5.09 21.79 4.88
N LYS A 274 6.25 21.10 4.98
CA LYS A 274 6.53 19.87 4.21
C LYS A 274 5.46 18.81 4.47
N ALA A 275 5.09 18.59 5.75
CA ALA A 275 4.05 17.66 6.13
C ALA A 275 2.68 18.04 5.54
N ALA A 276 2.30 19.32 5.64
CA ALA A 276 1.03 19.81 5.11
C ALA A 276 0.93 19.67 3.58
N VAL A 277 2.02 19.96 2.86
CA VAL A 277 2.10 19.77 1.41
C VAL A 277 1.95 18.30 1.05
N GLY A 278 2.68 17.41 1.72
CA GLY A 278 2.59 15.97 1.52
C GLY A 278 1.16 15.43 1.75
N ILE A 279 0.55 15.80 2.88
CA ILE A 279 -0.84 15.46 3.20
C ILE A 279 -1.80 16.02 2.14
N GLY A 280 -1.58 17.25 1.67
CA GLY A 280 -2.36 17.86 0.59
C GLY A 280 -2.37 17.00 -0.68
N PHE A 281 -1.19 16.57 -1.14
CA PHE A 281 -1.09 15.65 -2.28
C PHE A 281 -1.78 14.30 -2.01
N ALA A 282 -1.64 13.75 -0.80
CA ALA A 282 -2.27 12.48 -0.45
C ALA A 282 -3.80 12.58 -0.44
N LEU A 283 -4.36 13.70 0.03
CA LEU A 283 -5.80 13.95 -0.02
C LEU A 283 -6.31 14.07 -1.47
N LEU A 284 -5.53 14.67 -2.37
CA LEU A 284 -5.86 14.72 -3.81
C LEU A 284 -5.83 13.31 -4.42
N LEU A 285 -4.80 12.52 -4.11
CA LEU A 285 -4.69 11.12 -4.53
C LEU A 285 -5.91 10.31 -4.05
N LEU A 286 -6.21 10.36 -2.74
CA LEU A 286 -7.33 9.63 -2.14
C LEU A 286 -8.68 10.08 -2.71
N ARG A 287 -8.87 11.38 -2.97
CA ARG A 287 -10.09 11.88 -3.60
C ARG A 287 -10.30 11.25 -4.98
N TRP A 288 -9.23 11.13 -5.76
CA TRP A 288 -9.27 10.48 -7.06
C TRP A 288 -9.50 8.96 -6.94
N VAL A 289 -8.72 8.26 -6.10
CA VAL A 289 -8.89 6.81 -5.83
C VAL A 289 -10.31 6.49 -5.38
N TRP A 290 -10.88 7.29 -4.47
CA TRP A 290 -12.26 7.13 -4.03
C TRP A 290 -13.27 7.39 -5.14
N SER A 291 -12.97 8.28 -6.10
CA SER A 291 -13.86 8.49 -7.24
C SER A 291 -13.90 7.29 -8.17
N GLU A 292 -12.76 6.68 -8.43
CA GLU A 292 -12.65 5.44 -9.21
C GLU A 292 -13.34 4.27 -8.50
N GLU A 293 -13.15 4.16 -7.18
CA GLU A 293 -13.81 3.12 -6.38
C GLU A 293 -15.34 3.26 -6.41
N ARG A 294 -15.86 4.49 -6.40
CA ARG A 294 -17.31 4.71 -6.54
C ARG A 294 -17.85 4.32 -7.92
N LEU A 295 -17.07 4.45 -8.99
CA LEU A 295 -17.48 4.00 -10.32
C LEU A 295 -17.62 2.47 -10.31
N PHE A 296 -16.60 1.77 -9.82
CA PHE A 296 -16.66 0.31 -9.63
C PHE A 296 -17.86 -0.12 -8.78
N LEU A 297 -18.10 0.55 -7.64
CA LEU A 297 -19.21 0.19 -6.76
C LEU A 297 -20.59 0.42 -7.39
N ARG A 298 -20.73 1.37 -8.30
CA ARG A 298 -21.98 1.58 -9.06
C ARG A 298 -22.23 0.44 -10.03
N GLU A 299 -21.22 0.02 -10.77
CA GLU A 299 -21.29 -1.14 -11.67
C GLU A 299 -21.60 -2.42 -10.87
N ALA A 300 -20.92 -2.62 -9.75
CA ALA A 300 -21.17 -3.75 -8.86
C ALA A 300 -22.59 -3.73 -8.28
N ALA A 301 -23.10 -2.56 -7.85
CA ALA A 301 -24.44 -2.41 -7.30
C ALA A 301 -25.53 -2.76 -8.32
N GLN A 302 -25.40 -2.29 -9.57
CA GLN A 302 -26.32 -2.63 -10.67
C GLN A 302 -26.37 -4.14 -10.90
N ALA A 303 -25.22 -4.81 -10.86
CA ALA A 303 -25.15 -6.25 -11.09
C ALA A 303 -25.62 -7.10 -9.90
N VAL A 304 -25.45 -6.65 -8.65
CA VAL A 304 -25.85 -7.41 -7.44
C VAL A 304 -27.31 -7.14 -7.04
N THR A 305 -27.79 -5.92 -7.24
CA THR A 305 -29.09 -5.46 -6.69
C THR A 305 -30.06 -4.99 -7.76
N GLY A 306 -29.64 -4.86 -9.02
CA GLY A 306 -30.47 -4.30 -10.10
C GLY A 306 -30.74 -2.82 -9.89
N ASP A 307 -31.83 -2.32 -10.50
CA ASP A 307 -32.16 -0.89 -10.52
C ASP A 307 -32.80 -0.37 -9.22
N GLN A 308 -33.14 -1.25 -8.27
CA GLN A 308 -33.82 -0.87 -7.03
C GLN A 308 -32.84 -0.69 -5.88
N LEU A 309 -32.17 0.47 -5.84
CA LEU A 309 -31.30 0.85 -4.73
C LEU A 309 -32.14 1.45 -3.59
N THR A 310 -31.89 0.98 -2.36
CA THR A 310 -32.43 1.62 -1.16
C THR A 310 -31.59 2.85 -0.80
N ASP A 311 -32.10 3.73 0.05
CA ASP A 311 -31.34 4.84 0.64
C ASP A 311 -30.01 4.40 1.27
N LEU A 312 -29.97 3.19 1.86
CA LEU A 312 -28.76 2.62 2.42
C LEU A 312 -27.77 2.23 1.33
N HIS A 313 -28.24 1.63 0.23
CA HIS A 313 -27.41 1.24 -0.90
C HIS A 313 -26.80 2.47 -1.58
N GLU A 314 -27.61 3.52 -1.82
CA GLU A 314 -27.13 4.78 -2.38
C GLU A 314 -26.11 5.47 -1.46
N ALA A 315 -26.37 5.48 -0.15
CA ALA A 315 -25.43 6.02 0.82
C ALA A 315 -24.11 5.22 0.82
N ALA A 316 -24.16 3.89 0.74
CA ALA A 316 -22.97 3.04 0.78
C ALA A 316 -21.98 3.33 -0.36
N ILE A 317 -22.48 3.42 -1.59
CA ILE A 317 -21.68 3.69 -2.80
C ILE A 317 -21.43 5.19 -3.04
N GLY A 318 -22.05 6.05 -2.23
CA GLY A 318 -21.96 7.49 -2.29
C GLY A 318 -20.65 8.07 -1.73
N ASP A 319 -20.58 9.39 -1.69
CA ASP A 319 -19.46 10.12 -1.11
C ASP A 319 -19.62 10.26 0.43
N ARG A 320 -18.67 10.97 1.06
CA ARG A 320 -18.73 11.22 2.51
C ARG A 320 -19.94 12.06 2.91
N LYS A 321 -20.39 13.00 2.07
CA LYS A 321 -21.52 13.89 2.37
C LYS A 321 -22.83 13.09 2.38
N THR A 322 -23.05 12.25 1.36
CA THR A 322 -24.22 11.36 1.27
C THR A 322 -24.29 10.42 2.46
N ARG A 323 -23.18 9.74 2.81
CA ARG A 323 -23.13 8.87 4.01
C ARG A 323 -23.44 9.60 5.30
N LYS A 324 -22.87 10.79 5.48
CA LYS A 324 -23.11 11.60 6.69
C LYS A 324 -24.58 12.03 6.79
N ALA A 325 -25.19 12.47 5.68
CA ALA A 325 -26.59 12.85 5.64
C ALA A 325 -27.50 11.66 5.98
N PHE A 326 -27.24 10.49 5.41
CA PHE A 326 -27.94 9.25 5.72
C PHE A 326 -27.88 8.90 7.22
N PHE A 327 -26.67 8.84 7.81
CA PHE A 327 -26.54 8.52 9.23
C PHE A 327 -27.11 9.60 10.16
N ALA A 328 -27.12 10.87 9.74
CA ALA A 328 -27.76 11.94 10.50
C ALA A 328 -29.28 11.74 10.57
N ARG A 329 -29.91 11.38 9.46
CA ARG A 329 -31.35 11.06 9.40
C ARG A 329 -31.70 9.82 10.24
N ILE A 330 -30.96 8.72 10.07
CA ILE A 330 -31.16 7.50 10.89
C ILE A 330 -30.99 7.79 12.39
N LYS A 331 -30.06 8.67 12.76
CA LYS A 331 -29.88 9.07 14.16
C LYS A 331 -31.10 9.82 14.71
N GLN A 332 -31.76 10.64 13.90
CA GLN A 332 -32.98 11.35 14.29
C GLN A 332 -34.17 10.39 14.42
N GLU A 333 -34.31 9.44 13.51
CA GLU A 333 -35.44 8.50 13.45
C GLU A 333 -35.34 7.36 14.47
N SER A 334 -34.15 6.80 14.68
CA SER A 334 -33.95 5.53 15.42
C SER A 334 -32.80 5.60 16.45
N GLY A 335 -32.31 6.80 16.74
CA GLY A 335 -31.27 7.02 17.75
C GLY A 335 -29.92 6.36 17.42
N ARG A 336 -29.07 6.21 18.44
CA ARG A 336 -27.73 5.61 18.30
C ARG A 336 -27.77 4.12 17.95
N GLY A 337 -28.83 3.41 18.39
CA GLY A 337 -29.05 2.00 18.08
C GLY A 337 -29.27 1.78 16.58
N GLY A 338 -30.18 2.55 15.97
CA GLY A 338 -30.42 2.48 14.53
C GLY A 338 -29.19 2.78 13.68
N VAL A 339 -28.36 3.75 14.08
CA VAL A 339 -27.09 4.06 13.37
C VAL A 339 -26.12 2.87 13.40
N ARG A 340 -26.04 2.13 14.51
CA ARG A 340 -25.17 0.95 14.62
C ARG A 340 -25.66 -0.17 13.69
N THR A 341 -26.97 -0.44 13.69
CA THR A 341 -27.59 -1.43 12.80
C THR A 341 -27.39 -1.07 11.33
N ALA A 342 -27.73 0.16 10.94
CA ALA A 342 -27.57 0.65 9.57
C ALA A 342 -26.10 0.63 9.11
N ARG A 343 -25.14 0.91 10.02
CA ARG A 343 -23.70 0.80 9.70
C ARG A 343 -23.28 -0.66 9.48
N ALA A 344 -23.75 -1.59 10.30
CA ALA A 344 -23.46 -3.01 10.14
C ALA A 344 -24.03 -3.55 8.82
N GLU A 345 -25.24 -3.13 8.45
CA GLU A 345 -25.86 -3.45 7.16
C GLU A 345 -25.12 -2.84 5.97
N MET A 346 -24.73 -1.56 6.06
CA MET A 346 -23.89 -0.90 5.05
C MET A 346 -22.56 -1.61 4.86
N HIS A 347 -21.90 -2.06 5.94
CA HIS A 347 -20.67 -2.84 5.84
C HIS A 347 -20.89 -4.16 5.13
N ARG A 348 -21.95 -4.91 5.47
CA ARG A 348 -22.30 -6.17 4.79
C ARG A 348 -22.58 -5.96 3.31
N TYR A 349 -23.29 -4.89 2.96
CA TYR A 349 -23.57 -4.54 1.58
C TYR A 349 -22.28 -4.20 0.80
N LEU A 350 -21.41 -3.35 1.37
CA LEU A 350 -20.10 -3.06 0.78
C LEU A 350 -19.26 -4.32 0.63
N ASP A 351 -19.22 -5.21 1.62
CA ASP A 351 -18.46 -6.46 1.55
C ASP A 351 -18.96 -7.36 0.39
N ARG A 352 -20.28 -7.40 0.14
CA ARG A 352 -20.87 -8.07 -1.05
C ARG A 352 -20.45 -7.41 -2.36
N LEU A 353 -20.52 -6.08 -2.46
CA LEU A 353 -20.06 -5.36 -3.66
C LEU A 353 -18.56 -5.55 -3.91
N GLN A 354 -17.75 -5.64 -2.86
CA GLN A 354 -16.33 -5.92 -2.97
C GLN A 354 -16.06 -7.37 -3.38
N ALA A 355 -16.92 -8.32 -2.99
CA ALA A 355 -16.90 -9.72 -3.46
C ALA A 355 -17.20 -9.84 -4.95
N TRP A 356 -18.08 -8.99 -5.49
CA TRP A 356 -18.41 -8.96 -6.92
C TRP A 356 -17.16 -8.88 -7.81
N GLY A 357 -16.17 -8.05 -7.44
CA GLY A 357 -14.93 -7.89 -8.19
C GLY A 357 -13.96 -9.07 -8.15
N ARG A 358 -14.27 -10.15 -7.43
CA ARG A 358 -13.45 -11.38 -7.34
C ARG A 358 -14.15 -12.61 -7.90
N ARG A 359 -15.38 -12.49 -8.43
CA ARG A 359 -16.10 -13.63 -8.99
C ARG A 359 -15.38 -14.24 -10.19
N GLY A 360 -15.36 -15.56 -10.27
CA GLY A 360 -14.70 -16.31 -11.34
C GLY A 360 -13.17 -16.34 -11.22
N THR A 361 -12.60 -15.84 -10.13
CA THR A 361 -11.15 -15.90 -9.86
C THR A 361 -10.72 -17.19 -9.17
N GLY A 362 -11.66 -17.90 -8.53
CA GLY A 362 -11.38 -19.06 -7.68
C GLY A 362 -10.69 -18.72 -6.35
N VAL A 363 -10.65 -17.43 -5.97
CA VAL A 363 -9.92 -16.91 -4.80
C VAL A 363 -10.83 -16.06 -3.93
N ASP A 364 -11.01 -16.47 -2.67
CA ASP A 364 -11.79 -15.73 -1.65
C ASP A 364 -13.19 -15.28 -2.16
N GLU A 365 -13.86 -16.14 -2.94
CA GLU A 365 -15.21 -15.91 -3.48
C GLU A 365 -16.29 -16.12 -2.40
N HIS A 366 -17.36 -15.34 -2.44
CA HIS A 366 -18.46 -15.49 -1.47
C HIS A 366 -19.35 -16.69 -1.87
N PRO A 367 -19.78 -17.57 -0.93
CA PRO A 367 -20.57 -18.77 -1.25
C PRO A 367 -21.90 -18.49 -1.98
N ASP A 368 -22.54 -17.35 -1.68
CA ASP A 368 -23.85 -16.95 -2.25
C ASP A 368 -23.78 -16.34 -3.67
N ASP A 369 -22.59 -16.17 -4.26
CA ASP A 369 -22.39 -15.40 -5.49
C ASP A 369 -22.65 -16.16 -6.81
N THR A 370 -23.23 -17.37 -6.74
CA THR A 370 -23.37 -18.30 -7.88
C THR A 370 -24.45 -17.92 -8.90
N VAL A 371 -25.25 -16.88 -8.64
CA VAL A 371 -26.44 -16.53 -9.46
C VAL A 371 -26.16 -15.46 -10.52
N ALA A 372 -25.08 -14.67 -10.40
CA ALA A 372 -24.77 -13.57 -11.33
C ALA A 372 -23.62 -13.93 -12.31
N PRO A 373 -23.68 -13.46 -13.58
CA PRO A 373 -22.62 -13.74 -14.55
C PRO A 373 -21.26 -13.20 -14.08
N PRO A 374 -20.15 -13.85 -14.49
CA PRO A 374 -18.79 -13.42 -14.16
C PRO A 374 -18.52 -12.02 -14.72
N VAL A 375 -17.65 -11.27 -14.03
CA VAL A 375 -17.21 -9.94 -14.51
C VAL A 375 -16.49 -10.12 -15.85
N PRO A 376 -16.86 -9.41 -16.94
CA PRO A 376 -16.12 -9.46 -18.19
C PRO A 376 -14.66 -9.09 -17.95
N GLY A 377 -13.73 -9.95 -18.36
CA GLY A 377 -12.32 -9.75 -18.14
C GLY A 377 -11.81 -8.49 -18.87
N ARG A 378 -11.59 -7.40 -18.15
CA ARG A 378 -10.81 -6.23 -18.66
C ARG A 378 -9.31 -6.52 -18.80
N ALA A 379 -8.86 -7.70 -18.36
CA ALA A 379 -7.44 -8.08 -18.30
C ALA A 379 -7.00 -9.09 -19.37
N ASP A 380 -7.90 -9.55 -20.25
CA ASP A 380 -7.59 -10.60 -21.24
C ASP A 380 -6.92 -10.07 -22.52
N GLU A 381 -6.66 -8.75 -22.64
CA GLU A 381 -5.92 -8.20 -23.79
C GLU A 381 -4.40 -8.15 -23.60
N ASP A 382 -3.87 -8.39 -22.40
CA ASP A 382 -2.42 -8.34 -22.14
C ASP A 382 -1.76 -9.73 -22.27
N THR A 383 -1.70 -10.25 -23.51
CA THR A 383 -0.81 -11.36 -23.90
C THR A 383 0.64 -10.89 -23.95
N LEU A 384 1.21 -10.57 -22.78
CA LEU A 384 2.63 -10.23 -22.66
C LEU A 384 3.44 -11.15 -21.74
N TYR A 385 2.87 -12.27 -21.28
CA TYR A 385 3.61 -13.24 -20.47
C TYR A 385 3.32 -14.69 -20.89
N LEU A 386 4.35 -15.30 -21.47
CA LEU A 386 4.63 -16.73 -21.55
C LEU A 386 3.53 -17.59 -22.20
N GLU A 387 3.59 -17.70 -23.53
CA GLU A 387 3.07 -18.91 -24.17
C GLU A 387 3.82 -20.12 -23.59
N PRO A 388 3.13 -21.18 -23.16
CA PRO A 388 3.77 -22.43 -22.83
C PRO A 388 4.50 -22.93 -24.07
N VAL A 389 5.82 -23.13 -23.97
CA VAL A 389 6.58 -23.84 -25.02
C VAL A 389 5.91 -25.20 -25.22
N ALA A 390 5.38 -25.43 -26.41
CA ALA A 390 4.81 -26.72 -26.77
C ALA A 390 5.90 -27.79 -26.61
N HIS A 391 5.79 -28.62 -25.57
CA HIS A 391 6.56 -29.84 -25.50
C HIS A 391 6.02 -30.79 -26.55
N HIS A 392 6.66 -30.81 -27.73
CA HIS A 392 6.57 -31.95 -28.63
C HIS A 392 7.22 -33.15 -27.93
N ARG A 393 6.41 -34.13 -27.58
CA ARG A 393 6.83 -35.53 -27.49
C ARG A 393 6.05 -36.32 -28.52
#